data_AF-A0AAE0AHD3-F1
#
_entry.id   AF-A0AAE0AHD3-F1
#
_cell.length_a   1.000
_cell.length_b   1.000
_cell.length_c   1.000
_cell.angle_alpha   90.00
_cell.angle_beta   90.00
_cell.angle_gamma   90.00
#
_symmetry.space_group_name_H-M   'P 1'
#
loop_
_entity.id
_entity.type
_entity.pdbx_description
1 polymer ?
#
loop_
_entity_poly.entity_id
_entity_poly.type
_entity_poly.pdbx_seq_one_letter_code
_entity_poly.pdbx_strand_id
1 'polypeptide(L)'
;MDEDGWFERWSQRTGTLDIRALRGQLTKDFVIQPSRSQVYKAKLKACEIIEGSLSTQYEKLWDYAEELKKTNHGSTIVIDTKLGHDDKNKFKRIYISFNACKQARSTKVDDFQTCMAEIKKLNEKTLKWLNEISPSQWSKSFFLVYLKCDMTLNNLCEIVNGDNEVLEARSSPIYSLLEMLRIKIMNRKASRRAEIKRWYKNIGPKISEILDLEAKKSGYFVAHWEGRGHYHVSINQTPIAMVNLKGKNCTAESGI
;
A
#
# COMPACT_ATOMS: atom_id res chain seq x y z
N MET A 1 8.29 -12.76 48.34
CA MET A 1 6.90 -12.80 48.84
C MET A 1 6.03 -12.13 47.80
N ASP A 2 5.50 -12.92 46.90
CA ASP A 2 4.43 -12.55 45.96
C ASP A 2 3.63 -13.85 45.73
N GLU A 3 3.07 -14.40 46.81
CA GLU A 3 2.55 -15.79 46.80
C GLU A 3 1.19 -15.92 46.10
N ASP A 4 0.47 -14.82 45.89
CA ASP A 4 -0.89 -14.89 45.35
C ASP A 4 -1.00 -14.42 43.89
N GLY A 5 0.05 -13.92 43.22
CA GLY A 5 -0.01 -13.45 41.83
C GLY A 5 -1.08 -12.38 41.56
N TRP A 6 -1.45 -11.64 42.61
CA TRP A 6 -2.54 -10.67 42.57
C TRP A 6 -2.19 -9.48 41.67
N PHE A 7 -0.91 -9.09 41.62
CA PHE A 7 -0.41 -7.99 40.81
C PHE A 7 -0.54 -8.30 39.31
N GLU A 8 -0.13 -9.49 38.85
CA GLU A 8 -0.34 -9.93 37.46
C GLU A 8 -1.81 -9.89 37.05
N ARG A 9 -2.72 -10.40 37.90
CA ARG A 9 -4.16 -10.39 37.62
C ARG A 9 -4.73 -8.98 37.58
N TRP A 10 -4.27 -8.11 38.48
CA TRP A 10 -4.66 -6.72 38.51
C TRP A 10 -4.16 -5.98 37.26
N SER A 11 -2.89 -6.15 36.90
CA SER A 11 -2.24 -5.54 35.72
C SER A 11 -2.93 -5.92 34.40
N GLN A 12 -3.25 -7.21 34.21
CA GLN A 12 -3.98 -7.67 33.01
C GLN A 12 -5.37 -7.04 32.87
N ARG A 13 -6.04 -6.76 33.98
CA ARG A 13 -7.38 -6.14 34.00
C ARG A 13 -7.32 -4.63 33.79
N THR A 14 -6.24 -3.98 34.23
CA THR A 14 -6.13 -2.50 34.24
C THR A 14 -5.32 -1.92 33.08
N GLY A 15 -4.49 -2.72 32.40
CA GLY A 15 -3.57 -2.25 31.36
C GLY A 15 -4.23 -1.55 30.17
N THR A 16 -5.42 -1.98 29.77
CA THR A 16 -6.16 -1.42 28.62
C THR A 16 -7.06 -0.25 28.98
N LEU A 17 -7.21 0.09 30.26
CA LEU A 17 -8.13 1.12 30.71
C LEU A 17 -7.63 2.52 30.40
N ASP A 18 -8.56 3.43 30.10
CA ASP A 18 -8.25 4.85 29.98
C ASP A 18 -7.81 5.44 31.33
N ILE A 19 -7.21 6.63 31.31
CA ILE A 19 -6.63 7.28 32.50
C ILE A 19 -7.71 7.55 33.58
N ARG A 20 -8.96 7.80 33.18
CA ARG A 20 -10.06 8.12 34.10
C ARG A 20 -10.55 6.85 34.81
N ALA A 21 -10.73 5.77 34.05
CA ALA A 21 -11.10 4.46 34.57
C ALA A 21 -10.00 3.88 35.47
N LEU A 22 -8.73 4.01 35.05
CA LEU A 22 -7.57 3.58 35.84
C LEU A 22 -7.47 4.33 37.17
N ARG A 23 -7.72 5.64 37.16
CA ARG A 23 -7.79 6.45 38.39
C ARG A 23 -8.91 5.95 39.33
N GLY A 24 -10.09 5.68 38.79
CA GLY A 24 -11.23 5.17 39.57
C GLY A 24 -10.94 3.83 40.24
N GLN A 25 -10.26 2.92 39.54
CA GLN A 25 -9.82 1.65 40.11
C GLN A 25 -8.72 1.80 41.15
N LEU A 26 -7.71 2.63 40.90
CA LEU A 26 -6.65 2.91 41.89
C LEU A 26 -7.25 3.43 43.20
N THR A 27 -8.28 4.27 43.11
CA THR A 27 -9.01 4.75 44.29
C THR A 27 -9.78 3.65 45.01
N LYS A 28 -10.40 2.73 44.27
CA LYS A 28 -11.18 1.64 44.87
C LYS A 28 -10.30 0.57 45.50
N ASP A 29 -9.22 0.20 44.83
CA ASP A 29 -8.40 -0.96 45.18
C ASP A 29 -7.33 -0.63 46.23
N PHE A 30 -6.81 0.60 46.21
CA PHE A 30 -5.70 1.03 47.08
C PHE A 30 -6.06 2.19 48.00
N VAL A 31 -7.29 2.69 47.95
CA VAL A 31 -7.77 3.80 48.81
C VAL A 31 -6.89 5.07 48.66
N ILE A 32 -6.31 5.27 47.47
CA ILE A 32 -5.50 6.46 47.14
C ILE A 32 -6.25 7.38 46.16
N GLN A 33 -6.02 8.68 46.25
CA GLN A 33 -6.64 9.68 45.36
C GLN A 33 -5.58 10.36 44.47
N PRO A 34 -4.97 9.63 43.51
CA PRO A 34 -3.99 10.22 42.62
C PRO A 34 -4.65 11.19 41.65
N SER A 35 -3.96 12.30 41.38
CA SER A 35 -4.33 13.24 40.33
C SER A 35 -4.26 12.55 38.95
N ARG A 36 -5.03 13.06 37.99
CA ARG A 36 -5.00 12.56 36.60
C ARG A 36 -3.58 12.57 36.02
N SER A 37 -2.78 13.59 36.34
CA SER A 37 -1.40 13.73 35.89
C SER A 37 -0.46 12.69 36.50
N GLN A 38 -0.67 12.28 37.75
CA GLN A 38 0.12 11.20 38.38
C GLN A 38 -0.18 9.86 37.72
N VAL A 39 -1.46 9.54 37.50
CA VAL A 39 -1.87 8.30 36.81
C VAL A 39 -1.32 8.25 35.39
N TYR A 40 -1.39 9.37 34.66
CA TYR A 40 -0.82 9.49 33.32
C TYR A 40 0.70 9.26 33.30
N LYS A 41 1.46 9.93 34.18
CA LYS A 41 2.91 9.78 34.27
C LYS A 41 3.33 8.37 34.68
N ALA A 42 2.60 7.76 35.62
CA ALA A 42 2.84 6.39 36.04
C ALA A 42 2.58 5.42 34.89
N LYS A 43 1.49 5.60 34.13
CA LYS A 43 1.18 4.78 32.95
C LYS A 43 2.24 4.94 31.86
N LEU A 44 2.68 6.16 31.56
CA LEU A 44 3.77 6.40 30.62
C LEU A 44 5.06 5.70 31.04
N LYS A 45 5.44 5.80 32.31
CA LYS A 45 6.65 5.18 32.84
C LYS A 45 6.58 3.65 32.84
N ALA A 46 5.40 3.09 33.11
CA ALA A 46 5.16 1.66 32.97
C ALA A 46 5.27 1.20 31.51
N CYS A 47 4.68 1.94 30.55
CA CYS A 47 4.85 1.67 29.13
C CYS A 47 6.32 1.75 28.68
N GLU A 48 7.08 2.73 29.16
CA GLU A 48 8.51 2.87 28.88
C GLU A 48 9.34 1.70 29.43
N ILE A 49 8.98 1.16 30.61
CA ILE A 49 9.64 -0.02 31.20
C ILE A 49 9.31 -1.29 30.40
N ILE A 50 8.05 -1.47 29.99
CA ILE A 50 7.57 -2.70 29.33
C ILE A 50 7.98 -2.73 27.85
N GLU A 51 7.68 -1.65 27.12
CA GLU A 51 7.82 -1.59 25.66
C GLU A 51 9.14 -0.93 25.22
N GLY A 52 9.91 -0.38 26.17
CA GLY A 52 11.09 0.44 25.93
C GLY A 52 10.75 1.90 25.63
N SER A 53 11.78 2.75 25.58
CA SER A 53 11.59 4.14 25.16
C SER A 53 11.17 4.20 23.68
N LEU A 54 10.42 5.23 23.30
CA LEU A 54 10.07 5.47 21.89
C LEU A 54 11.33 5.47 21.00
N SER A 55 12.44 6.06 21.46
CA SER A 55 13.72 6.05 20.72
C SER A 55 14.18 4.62 20.41
N THR A 56 14.15 3.75 21.42
CA THR A 56 14.54 2.35 21.31
C THR A 56 13.61 1.55 20.40
N GLN A 57 12.32 1.90 20.33
CA GLN A 57 11.39 1.30 19.38
C GLN A 57 11.68 1.73 17.94
N TYR A 58 12.00 3.01 17.72
CA TYR A 58 12.37 3.52 16.39
C TYR A 58 13.72 2.96 15.91
N GLU A 59 14.64 2.61 16.80
CA GLU A 59 15.90 1.93 16.46
C GLU A 59 15.67 0.54 15.84
N LYS A 60 14.61 -0.17 16.26
CA LYS A 60 14.26 -1.51 15.73
C LYS A 60 13.66 -1.50 14.32
N LEU A 61 13.32 -0.33 13.77
CA LEU A 61 12.73 -0.24 12.43
C LEU A 61 13.66 -0.76 11.34
N TRP A 62 14.97 -0.63 11.51
CA TRP A 62 15.96 -1.12 10.55
C TRP A 62 16.00 -2.64 10.53
N ASP A 63 16.07 -3.27 11.71
CA ASP A 63 16.02 -4.72 11.85
C ASP A 63 14.70 -5.27 11.32
N TYR A 64 13.59 -4.60 11.60
CA TYR A 64 12.27 -4.96 11.07
C TYR A 64 12.22 -4.84 9.54
N ALA A 65 12.79 -3.78 8.96
CA ALA A 65 12.85 -3.61 7.50
C ALA A 65 13.70 -4.69 6.83
N GLU A 66 14.83 -5.07 7.43
CA GLU A 66 15.68 -6.16 6.92
C GLU A 66 14.98 -7.52 7.05
N GLU A 67 14.31 -7.80 8.18
CA GLU A 67 13.54 -9.03 8.34
C GLU A 67 12.39 -9.11 7.33
N LEU A 68 11.74 -7.98 7.01
CA LEU A 68 10.74 -7.91 5.95
C LEU A 68 11.33 -8.19 4.56
N LYS A 69 12.52 -7.66 4.25
CA LYS A 69 13.20 -7.96 2.97
C LYS A 69 13.58 -9.43 2.86
N LYS A 70 14.06 -10.01 3.96
CA LYS A 70 14.47 -11.42 4.07
C LYS A 70 13.28 -12.38 3.95
N THR A 71 12.17 -12.08 4.61
CA THR A 71 10.95 -12.91 4.57
C THR A 71 10.18 -12.74 3.26
N ASN A 72 10.23 -11.54 2.66
CA ASN A 72 9.49 -11.20 1.44
C ASN A 72 10.44 -10.71 0.33
N HIS A 73 11.20 -11.64 -0.25
CA HIS A 73 12.13 -11.38 -1.35
C HIS A 73 11.49 -10.55 -2.48
N GLY A 74 12.22 -9.56 -2.99
CA GLY A 74 11.76 -8.63 -4.04
C GLY A 74 10.90 -7.44 -3.56
N SER A 75 10.57 -7.39 -2.26
CA SER A 75 9.85 -6.27 -1.66
C SER A 75 10.75 -5.04 -1.54
N THR A 76 10.20 -3.84 -1.76
CA THR A 76 10.93 -2.58 -1.56
C THR A 76 10.52 -1.99 -0.23
N ILE A 77 11.47 -1.87 0.69
CA ILE A 77 11.32 -1.14 1.95
C ILE A 77 12.35 -0.02 2.00
N VAL A 78 11.88 1.22 2.21
CA VAL A 78 12.72 2.42 2.29
C VAL A 78 12.35 3.21 3.54
N ILE A 79 13.33 3.49 4.39
CA ILE A 79 13.18 4.37 5.55
C ILE A 79 13.84 5.70 5.22
N ASP A 80 13.09 6.80 5.38
CA ASP A 80 13.53 8.17 5.15
C ASP A 80 13.69 8.86 6.51
N THR A 81 14.85 9.48 6.73
CA THR A 81 15.20 10.22 7.95
C THR A 81 15.57 11.65 7.61
N LYS A 82 15.31 12.58 8.53
CA LYS A 82 15.78 13.97 8.45
C LYS A 82 16.76 14.23 9.58
N LEU A 83 17.84 14.95 9.27
CA LEU A 83 18.74 15.46 10.30
C LEU A 83 18.00 16.56 11.09
N GLY A 84 17.89 16.38 12.39
CA GLY A 84 17.34 17.38 13.30
C GLY A 84 18.37 18.45 13.65
N HIS A 85 17.90 19.55 14.25
CA HIS A 85 18.75 20.64 14.78
C HIS A 85 19.71 20.19 15.90
N ASP A 86 19.48 19.00 16.45
CA ASP A 86 20.24 18.32 17.49
C ASP A 86 21.29 17.34 16.92
N ASP A 87 21.60 17.44 15.61
CA ASP A 87 22.48 16.52 14.85
C ASP A 87 22.08 15.04 14.95
N LYS A 88 20.84 14.77 15.36
CA LYS A 88 20.27 13.43 15.44
C LYS A 88 19.35 13.17 14.25
N ASN A 89 19.49 11.99 13.64
CA ASN A 89 18.57 11.55 12.60
C ASN A 89 17.19 11.26 13.21
N LYS A 90 16.19 12.04 12.79
CA LYS A 90 14.79 11.85 13.16
C LYS A 90 14.07 11.11 12.05
N PHE A 91 13.37 10.04 12.43
CA PHE A 91 12.50 9.30 11.53
C PHE A 91 11.47 10.24 10.89
N LYS A 92 11.29 10.13 9.58
CA LYS A 92 10.28 10.90 8.84
C LYS A 92 9.18 10.02 8.29
N ARG A 93 9.53 8.93 7.61
CA ARG A 93 8.57 7.98 7.02
C ARG A 93 9.23 6.66 6.65
N ILE A 94 8.42 5.63 6.54
CA ILE A 94 8.77 4.34 5.94
C ILE A 94 7.84 4.09 4.75
N TYR A 95 8.40 3.61 3.64
CA TYR A 95 7.68 3.14 2.47
C TYR A 95 7.86 1.63 2.36
N ILE A 96 6.75 0.90 2.21
CA ILE A 96 6.74 -0.56 2.07
C ILE A 96 5.93 -0.90 0.83
N SER A 97 6.54 -1.66 -0.08
CA SER A 97 5.89 -2.24 -1.25
C SER A 97 6.25 -3.71 -1.36
N PHE A 98 5.33 -4.57 -0.94
CA PHE A 98 5.49 -6.01 -1.01
C PHE A 98 5.58 -6.51 -2.45
N ASN A 99 6.46 -7.47 -2.69
CA ASN A 99 6.67 -8.03 -4.02
C ASN A 99 5.36 -8.55 -4.63
N ALA A 100 4.59 -9.33 -3.88
CA ALA A 100 3.30 -9.86 -4.32
C ALA A 100 2.33 -8.78 -4.85
N CYS A 101 2.31 -7.59 -4.23
CA CYS A 101 1.49 -6.47 -4.69
C CYS A 101 2.00 -5.83 -5.99
N LYS A 102 3.32 -5.85 -6.23
CA LYS A 102 3.91 -5.42 -7.52
C LYS A 102 3.58 -6.42 -8.61
N GLN A 103 3.67 -7.70 -8.30
CA GLN A 103 3.39 -8.81 -9.21
C GLN A 103 1.92 -8.84 -9.64
N ALA A 104 0.97 -8.59 -8.72
CA ALA A 104 -0.45 -8.44 -9.05
C ALA A 104 -0.74 -7.27 -10.02
N ARG A 105 0.14 -6.27 -10.09
CA ARG A 105 0.04 -5.14 -11.03
C ARG A 105 0.65 -5.42 -12.40
N SER A 106 1.28 -6.57 -12.61
CA SER A 106 1.82 -6.95 -13.92
C SER A 106 0.71 -6.93 -14.97
N THR A 107 1.01 -6.38 -16.15
CA THR A 107 0.10 -6.32 -17.30
C THR A 107 0.34 -7.46 -18.30
N LYS A 108 1.39 -8.27 -18.12
CA LYS A 108 1.73 -9.39 -19.01
C LYS A 108 1.50 -10.73 -18.32
N VAL A 109 1.00 -11.70 -19.07
CA VAL A 109 0.75 -13.06 -18.58
C VAL A 109 2.06 -13.79 -18.26
N ASP A 110 3.11 -13.60 -19.05
CA ASP A 110 4.42 -14.24 -18.83
C ASP A 110 5.07 -13.77 -17.53
N ASP A 111 5.03 -12.46 -17.29
CA ASP A 111 5.46 -11.86 -16.02
C ASP A 111 4.64 -12.45 -14.87
N PHE A 112 3.31 -12.57 -15.02
CA PHE A 112 2.46 -13.20 -14.01
C PHE A 112 2.84 -14.65 -13.72
N GLN A 113 3.11 -15.47 -14.74
CA GLN A 113 3.51 -16.86 -14.56
C GLN A 113 4.86 -16.97 -13.85
N THR A 114 5.81 -16.13 -14.22
CA THR A 114 7.12 -16.02 -13.54
C THR A 114 6.93 -15.67 -12.07
N CYS A 115 6.04 -14.72 -11.77
CA CYS A 115 5.70 -14.32 -10.41
C CYS A 115 5.05 -15.46 -9.60
N MET A 116 4.10 -16.19 -10.19
CA MET A 116 3.46 -17.33 -9.54
C MET A 116 4.48 -18.44 -9.23
N ALA A 117 5.48 -18.65 -10.10
CA ALA A 117 6.57 -19.58 -9.85
C ALA A 117 7.48 -19.12 -8.69
N GLU A 118 7.72 -17.82 -8.53
CA GLU A 118 8.45 -17.27 -7.37
C GLU A 118 7.66 -17.40 -6.07
N ILE A 119 6.35 -17.08 -6.09
CA ILE A 119 5.48 -17.24 -4.91
C ILE A 119 5.46 -18.70 -4.46
N LYS A 120 5.45 -19.66 -5.40
CA LYS A 120 5.56 -21.09 -5.08
C LYS A 120 6.84 -21.41 -4.29
N LYS A 121 7.99 -20.83 -4.66
CA LYS A 121 9.27 -21.06 -3.97
C LYS A 121 9.27 -20.49 -2.54
N LEU A 122 8.55 -19.40 -2.31
CA LEU A 122 8.47 -18.75 -1.00
C LEU A 122 7.46 -19.44 -0.09
N ASN A 123 6.25 -19.71 -0.58
CA ASN A 123 5.17 -20.28 0.21
C ASN A 123 4.12 -20.97 -0.67
N GLU A 124 4.12 -22.30 -0.62
CA GLU A 124 3.18 -23.13 -1.39
C GLU A 124 1.72 -22.99 -0.92
N LYS A 125 1.48 -22.72 0.37
CA LYS A 125 0.12 -22.46 0.88
C LYS A 125 -0.46 -21.18 0.27
N THR A 126 0.37 -20.15 0.14
CA THR A 126 -0.03 -18.89 -0.51
C THR A 126 -0.37 -19.10 -1.97
N LEU A 127 0.41 -19.90 -2.70
CA LEU A 127 0.11 -20.25 -4.09
C LEU A 127 -1.24 -20.96 -4.21
N LYS A 128 -1.51 -21.93 -3.33
CA LYS A 128 -2.77 -22.67 -3.34
C LYS A 128 -3.97 -21.73 -3.15
N TRP A 129 -3.90 -20.84 -2.16
CA TRP A 129 -4.93 -19.84 -1.93
C TRP A 129 -5.11 -18.88 -3.11
N LEU A 130 -4.02 -18.42 -3.75
CA LEU A 130 -4.11 -17.55 -4.93
C LEU A 130 -4.75 -18.25 -6.13
N ASN A 131 -4.51 -19.55 -6.31
CA ASN A 131 -5.11 -20.34 -7.38
C ASN A 131 -6.61 -20.62 -7.15
N GLU A 132 -7.09 -20.52 -5.90
CA GLU A 132 -8.53 -20.60 -5.59
C GLU A 132 -9.29 -19.34 -6.05
N ILE A 133 -8.59 -18.21 -6.26
CA ILE A 133 -9.17 -16.96 -6.72
C ILE A 133 -8.85 -16.77 -8.20
N SER A 134 -9.88 -16.58 -9.03
CA SER A 134 -9.68 -16.35 -10.46
C SER A 134 -8.74 -15.15 -10.69
N PRO A 135 -7.63 -15.30 -11.45
CA PRO A 135 -6.68 -14.22 -11.72
C PRO A 135 -7.32 -12.95 -12.29
N SER A 136 -8.42 -13.08 -13.05
CA SER A 136 -9.20 -11.94 -13.55
C SER A 136 -9.78 -11.03 -12.47
N GLN A 137 -9.84 -11.48 -11.22
CA GLN A 137 -10.38 -10.70 -10.09
C GLN A 137 -9.30 -9.87 -9.38
N TRP A 138 -8.02 -10.21 -9.53
CA TRP A 138 -6.96 -9.63 -8.70
C TRP A 138 -5.65 -9.32 -9.43
N SER A 139 -5.47 -9.81 -10.66
CA SER A 139 -4.26 -9.62 -11.46
C SER A 139 -4.54 -8.81 -12.72
N LYS A 140 -3.80 -7.71 -12.89
CA LYS A 140 -3.99 -6.78 -14.00
C LYS A 140 -3.74 -7.42 -15.38
N SER A 141 -2.90 -8.46 -15.43
CA SER A 141 -2.60 -9.25 -16.64
C SER A 141 -3.81 -10.02 -17.20
N PHE A 142 -4.85 -10.23 -16.38
CA PHE A 142 -6.09 -10.92 -16.77
C PHE A 142 -7.31 -9.99 -16.79
N PHE A 143 -7.12 -8.68 -16.65
CA PHE A 143 -8.22 -7.71 -16.76
C PHE A 143 -8.62 -7.52 -18.23
N LEU A 144 -9.88 -7.14 -18.44
CA LEU A 144 -10.43 -6.92 -19.78
C LEU A 144 -9.67 -5.77 -20.48
N VAL A 145 -9.10 -6.08 -21.64
CA VAL A 145 -8.24 -5.18 -22.45
C VAL A 145 -8.92 -3.89 -22.94
N TYR A 146 -10.25 -3.82 -22.90
CA TYR A 146 -11.00 -2.61 -23.25
C TYR A 146 -11.23 -1.65 -22.06
N LEU A 147 -11.12 -2.15 -20.82
CA LEU A 147 -11.24 -1.34 -19.60
C LEU A 147 -9.85 -0.91 -19.13
N LYS A 148 -9.34 0.18 -19.72
CA LYS A 148 -8.02 0.73 -19.41
C LYS A 148 -8.05 1.63 -18.17
N CYS A 149 -8.36 1.05 -17.01
CA CYS A 149 -8.27 1.74 -15.72
C CYS A 149 -6.95 1.37 -15.03
N ASP A 150 -6.16 2.37 -14.66
CA ASP A 150 -4.88 2.14 -13.97
C ASP A 150 -5.05 1.76 -12.48
N MET A 151 -6.26 1.93 -11.94
CA MET A 151 -6.59 1.72 -10.53
C MET A 151 -6.86 0.25 -10.23
N THR A 152 -6.03 -0.36 -9.38
CA THR A 152 -6.15 -1.78 -8.98
C THR A 152 -6.64 -1.97 -7.54
N LEU A 153 -6.99 -0.90 -6.82
CA LEU A 153 -7.33 -0.93 -5.40
C LEU A 153 -8.76 -0.44 -5.16
N ASN A 154 -9.33 -0.87 -4.02
CA ASN A 154 -10.61 -0.46 -3.42
C ASN A 154 -10.65 1.03 -3.00
N ASN A 155 -10.05 1.90 -3.79
CA ASN A 155 -9.96 3.33 -3.53
C ASN A 155 -11.32 4.01 -3.63
N LEU A 156 -12.34 3.37 -4.22
CA LEU A 156 -13.69 3.93 -4.23
C LEU A 156 -14.32 3.91 -2.84
N CYS A 157 -14.27 2.80 -2.12
CA CYS A 157 -14.83 2.74 -0.77
C CYS A 157 -14.02 3.62 0.20
N GLU A 158 -12.69 3.64 0.10
CA GLU A 158 -11.86 4.48 0.97
C GLU A 158 -12.04 5.98 0.71
N ILE A 159 -12.09 6.43 -0.56
CA ILE A 159 -12.38 7.82 -0.90
C ILE A 159 -13.76 8.22 -0.38
N VAL A 160 -14.77 7.37 -0.52
CA VAL A 160 -16.12 7.67 -0.03
C VAL A 160 -16.16 7.64 1.51
N ASN A 161 -15.37 6.77 2.15
CA ASN A 161 -15.34 6.63 3.61
C ASN A 161 -14.53 7.72 4.33
N GLY A 162 -13.49 8.25 3.69
CA GLY A 162 -12.63 9.31 4.22
C GLY A 162 -13.03 10.71 3.78
N ASP A 163 -14.11 10.85 3.02
CA ASP A 163 -14.60 12.16 2.60
C ASP A 163 -15.34 12.86 3.75
N ASN A 164 -14.84 14.01 4.17
CA ASN A 164 -15.39 14.77 5.31
C ASN A 164 -16.86 15.13 5.14
N GLU A 165 -17.32 15.47 3.92
CA GLU A 165 -18.75 15.79 3.71
C GLU A 165 -19.62 14.53 3.82
N VAL A 166 -19.12 13.37 3.40
CA VAL A 166 -19.83 12.08 3.58
C VAL A 166 -19.79 11.64 5.04
N LEU A 167 -18.70 11.89 5.75
CA LEU A 167 -18.56 11.63 7.19
C LEU A 167 -19.54 12.46 8.01
N GLU A 168 -19.68 13.75 7.71
CA GLU A 168 -20.66 14.65 8.35
C GLU A 168 -22.10 14.24 8.01
N ALA A 169 -22.35 13.81 6.76
CA ALA A 169 -23.66 13.34 6.31
C ALA A 169 -24.12 12.03 6.95
N ARG A 170 -23.22 11.20 7.50
CA ARG A 170 -23.57 9.91 8.16
C ARG A 170 -24.42 10.08 9.41
N SER A 171 -24.35 11.24 10.04
CA SER A 171 -25.20 11.59 11.18
C SER A 171 -26.59 12.10 10.76
N SER A 172 -26.83 12.25 9.44
CA SER A 172 -28.10 12.73 8.89
C SER A 172 -29.05 11.56 8.56
N PRO A 173 -30.37 11.81 8.48
CA PRO A 173 -31.31 10.83 7.97
C PRO A 173 -30.92 10.33 6.57
N ILE A 174 -31.26 9.06 6.27
CA ILE A 174 -30.84 8.36 5.05
C ILE A 174 -31.15 9.14 3.75
N TYR A 175 -32.29 9.82 3.71
CA TYR A 175 -32.69 10.64 2.57
C TYR A 175 -31.72 11.80 2.31
N SER A 176 -31.31 12.51 3.37
CA SER A 176 -30.36 13.62 3.30
C SER A 176 -28.96 13.14 2.87
N LEU A 177 -28.51 12.00 3.38
CA LEU A 177 -27.25 11.38 2.97
C LEU A 177 -27.25 11.03 1.47
N LEU A 178 -28.32 10.42 0.97
CA LEU A 178 -28.44 10.05 -0.44
C LEU A 178 -28.45 11.29 -1.36
N GLU A 179 -29.12 12.36 -0.96
CA GLU A 179 -29.15 13.59 -1.74
C GLU A 179 -27.78 14.30 -1.75
N MET A 180 -27.07 14.33 -0.62
CA MET A 180 -25.69 14.84 -0.56
C MET A 180 -24.75 14.06 -1.47
N LEU A 181 -24.84 12.73 -1.47
CA LEU A 181 -24.07 11.88 -2.38
C LEU A 181 -24.40 12.14 -3.85
N ARG A 182 -25.68 12.32 -4.19
CA ARG A 182 -26.14 12.63 -5.55
C ARG A 182 -25.55 13.95 -6.05
N ILE A 183 -25.66 15.02 -5.26
CA ILE A 183 -25.11 16.35 -5.58
C ILE A 183 -23.59 16.28 -5.75
N LYS A 184 -22.90 15.56 -4.87
CA LYS A 184 -21.44 15.40 -4.93
C LYS A 184 -20.99 14.68 -6.20
N ILE A 185 -21.64 13.57 -6.56
CA ILE A 185 -21.34 12.84 -7.80
C ILE A 185 -21.61 13.74 -9.01
N MET A 186 -22.71 14.50 -9.00
CA MET A 186 -23.05 15.45 -10.06
C MET A 186 -21.98 16.54 -10.21
N ASN A 187 -21.58 17.20 -9.12
CA ASN A 187 -20.55 18.23 -9.11
C ASN A 187 -19.20 17.68 -9.57
N ARG A 188 -18.82 16.48 -9.12
CA ARG A 188 -17.58 15.80 -9.56
C ARG A 188 -17.60 15.51 -11.05
N LYS A 189 -18.73 15.04 -11.60
CA LYS A 189 -18.90 14.81 -13.05
C LYS A 189 -18.82 16.12 -13.83
N ALA A 190 -19.46 17.18 -13.36
CA ALA A 190 -19.43 18.50 -14.00
C ALA A 190 -18.01 19.09 -14.01
N SER A 191 -17.34 19.07 -12.87
CA SER A 191 -15.94 19.49 -12.71
C SER A 191 -15.02 18.70 -13.65
N ARG A 192 -15.14 17.37 -13.69
CA ARG A 192 -14.33 16.53 -14.59
C ARG A 192 -14.58 16.85 -16.07
N ARG A 193 -15.85 17.09 -16.47
CA ARG A 193 -16.18 17.49 -17.85
C ARG A 193 -15.56 18.84 -18.21
N ALA A 194 -15.56 19.80 -17.28
CA ALA A 194 -14.90 21.09 -17.49
C ALA A 194 -13.38 20.96 -17.59
N GLU A 195 -12.78 20.08 -16.79
CA GLU A 195 -11.35 19.77 -16.81
C GLU A 195 -10.92 19.13 -18.14
N ILE A 196 -11.68 18.16 -18.66
CA ILE A 196 -11.40 17.48 -19.93
C ILE A 196 -11.26 18.46 -21.09
N LYS A 197 -12.03 19.56 -21.09
CA LYS A 197 -11.91 20.61 -22.12
C LYS A 197 -10.55 21.31 -22.14
N ARG A 198 -9.80 21.25 -21.04
CA ARG A 198 -8.46 21.84 -20.89
C ARG A 198 -7.34 20.85 -21.21
N TRP A 199 -7.67 19.58 -21.48
CA TRP A 199 -6.65 18.58 -21.77
C TRP A 199 -6.06 18.83 -23.16
N TYR A 200 -4.73 18.80 -23.24
CA TYR A 200 -4.00 18.98 -24.48
C TYR A 200 -4.10 17.75 -25.41
N LYS A 201 -4.20 16.55 -24.82
CA LYS A 201 -4.35 15.28 -25.56
C LYS A 201 -5.72 14.68 -25.31
N ASN A 202 -6.13 13.75 -26.17
CA ASN A 202 -7.36 12.95 -26.04
C ASN A 202 -7.31 11.92 -24.89
N ILE A 203 -6.40 12.10 -23.93
CA ILE A 203 -6.14 11.20 -22.81
C ILE A 203 -5.84 12.04 -21.56
N GLY A 204 -6.06 11.46 -20.38
CA GLY A 204 -5.85 12.17 -19.11
C GLY A 204 -4.39 12.57 -18.86
N PRO A 205 -4.13 13.67 -18.15
CA PRO A 205 -2.77 14.20 -17.93
C PRO A 205 -1.78 13.17 -17.40
N LYS A 206 -2.20 12.38 -16.41
CA LYS A 206 -1.35 11.34 -15.82
C LYS A 206 -1.00 10.21 -16.78
N ILE A 207 -1.94 9.81 -17.64
CA ILE A 207 -1.67 8.81 -18.68
C ILE A 207 -0.80 9.42 -19.78
N SER A 208 -1.01 10.70 -20.13
CA SER A 208 -0.12 11.40 -21.05
C SER A 208 1.31 11.40 -20.53
N GLU A 209 1.53 11.74 -19.26
CA GLU A 209 2.84 11.74 -18.64
C GLU A 209 3.52 10.36 -18.70
N ILE A 210 2.77 9.28 -18.42
CA ILE A 210 3.28 7.91 -18.55
C ILE A 210 3.67 7.62 -20.00
N LEU A 211 2.82 7.94 -20.98
CA LEU A 211 3.14 7.72 -22.40
C LEU A 211 4.34 8.54 -22.86
N ASP A 212 4.47 9.78 -22.39
CA ASP A 212 5.61 10.64 -22.72
C ASP A 212 6.93 10.09 -22.14
N LEU A 213 6.88 9.49 -20.95
CA LEU A 213 8.02 8.79 -20.35
C LEU A 213 8.38 7.52 -21.14
N GLU A 214 7.40 6.70 -21.49
CA GLU A 214 7.64 5.48 -22.26
C GLU A 214 8.11 5.78 -23.69
N ALA A 215 7.63 6.85 -24.33
CA ALA A 215 8.12 7.31 -25.63
C ALA A 215 9.58 7.80 -25.58
N LYS A 216 10.01 8.41 -24.47
CA LYS A 216 11.44 8.72 -24.28
C LYS A 216 12.27 7.45 -24.14
N LYS A 217 11.79 6.47 -23.37
CA LYS A 217 12.47 5.17 -23.22
C LYS A 217 12.51 4.39 -24.53
N SER A 218 11.48 4.52 -25.39
CA SER A 218 11.46 3.80 -26.67
C SER A 218 12.63 4.18 -27.60
N GLY A 219 13.27 5.34 -27.38
CA GLY A 219 14.46 5.75 -28.11
C GLY A 219 15.70 4.84 -27.92
N TYR A 220 15.73 4.00 -26.88
CA TYR A 220 16.80 3.02 -26.69
C TYR A 220 16.63 1.75 -27.56
N PHE A 221 15.49 1.60 -28.23
CA PHE A 221 15.13 0.38 -28.93
C PHE A 221 15.20 0.57 -30.44
N VAL A 222 15.77 -0.41 -31.13
CA VAL A 222 15.85 -0.47 -32.60
C VAL A 222 15.00 -1.63 -33.07
N ALA A 223 13.98 -1.32 -33.89
CA ALA A 223 13.09 -2.30 -34.49
C ALA A 223 13.51 -2.60 -35.94
N HIS A 224 13.78 -3.87 -36.22
CA HIS A 224 14.14 -4.40 -37.53
C HIS A 224 12.94 -5.15 -38.11
N TRP A 225 12.55 -4.83 -39.34
CA TRP A 225 11.39 -5.45 -39.98
C TRP A 225 11.78 -6.76 -40.67
N GLU A 226 11.12 -7.86 -40.30
CA GLU A 226 11.39 -9.20 -40.86
C GLU A 226 10.29 -9.68 -41.83
N GLY A 227 9.26 -8.86 -42.04
CA GLY A 227 8.14 -9.19 -42.90
C GLY A 227 6.91 -9.75 -42.16
N ARG A 228 5.79 -9.78 -42.89
CA ARG A 228 4.47 -10.28 -42.40
C ARG A 228 3.96 -9.63 -41.10
N GLY A 229 4.50 -8.48 -40.70
CA GLY A 229 4.13 -7.77 -39.46
C GLY A 229 4.96 -8.17 -38.23
N HIS A 230 6.06 -8.90 -38.43
CA HIS A 230 7.04 -9.24 -37.40
C HIS A 230 8.18 -8.24 -37.38
N TYR A 231 8.63 -7.92 -36.18
CA TYR A 231 9.72 -7.00 -35.90
C TYR A 231 10.64 -7.60 -34.85
N HIS A 232 11.93 -7.60 -35.14
CA HIS A 232 12.96 -7.92 -34.18
C HIS A 232 13.40 -6.64 -33.47
N VAL A 233 13.26 -6.58 -32.15
CA VAL A 233 13.60 -5.41 -31.35
C VAL A 233 14.90 -5.66 -30.60
N SER A 234 15.81 -4.69 -30.65
CA SER A 234 17.15 -4.77 -30.06
C SER A 234 17.53 -3.50 -29.29
N ILE A 235 18.42 -3.63 -28.31
CA ILE A 235 19.06 -2.52 -27.60
C ILE A 235 20.57 -2.70 -27.76
N ASN A 236 21.29 -1.68 -28.26
CA ASN A 236 22.74 -1.77 -28.50
C ASN A 236 23.17 -3.03 -29.27
N GLN A 237 22.39 -3.43 -30.30
CA GLN A 237 22.56 -4.65 -31.11
C GLN A 237 22.25 -5.98 -30.39
N THR A 238 21.91 -5.96 -29.11
CA THR A 238 21.43 -7.15 -28.39
C THR A 238 19.94 -7.37 -28.66
N PRO A 239 19.53 -8.53 -29.20
CA PRO A 239 18.13 -8.94 -29.28
C PRO A 239 17.47 -8.90 -27.91
N ILE A 240 16.25 -8.38 -27.84
CA ILE A 240 15.47 -8.42 -26.60
C ILE A 240 14.10 -9.06 -26.78
N ALA A 241 13.52 -8.95 -27.97
CA ALA A 241 12.15 -9.39 -28.20
C ALA A 241 11.81 -9.49 -29.68
N MET A 242 10.93 -10.44 -29.98
CA MET A 242 10.23 -10.55 -31.25
C MET A 242 8.79 -10.05 -31.09
N VAL A 243 8.38 -9.08 -31.90
CA VAL A 243 7.08 -8.42 -31.82
C VAL A 243 6.26 -8.71 -33.08
N ASN A 244 5.05 -9.26 -32.91
CA ASN A 244 4.08 -9.40 -33.99
C ASN A 244 2.95 -8.38 -33.84
N LEU A 245 2.95 -7.36 -34.70
CA LEU A 245 1.95 -6.30 -34.64
C LEU A 245 0.56 -6.77 -35.08
N LYS A 246 0.46 -7.75 -35.97
CA LYS A 246 -0.83 -8.31 -36.42
C LYS A 246 -1.47 -9.20 -35.36
N GLY A 247 -0.66 -10.06 -34.75
CA GLY A 247 -1.07 -10.95 -33.65
C GLY A 247 -1.19 -10.25 -32.29
N LYS A 248 -0.74 -8.98 -32.20
CA LYS A 248 -0.68 -8.19 -30.96
C LYS A 248 0.04 -8.93 -29.82
N ASN A 249 1.09 -9.65 -30.14
CA ASN A 249 1.88 -10.41 -29.17
C ASN A 249 3.38 -10.08 -29.31
N CYS A 250 4.12 -10.41 -28.27
CA CYS A 250 5.55 -10.19 -28.16
C CYS A 250 6.15 -11.35 -27.38
N THR A 251 7.24 -11.94 -27.87
CA THR A 251 8.00 -12.98 -27.18
C THR A 251 9.34 -12.40 -26.78
N ALA A 252 9.64 -12.35 -25.49
CA ALA A 252 10.98 -12.02 -25.02
C ALA A 252 11.90 -13.20 -25.35
N GLU A 253 13.07 -12.93 -25.93
CA GLU A 253 14.09 -13.96 -26.05
C GLU A 253 14.73 -14.15 -24.68
N SER A 254 14.30 -15.21 -23.99
CA SER A 254 14.89 -15.62 -22.72
C SER A 254 16.28 -16.19 -22.98
N GLY A 255 17.33 -15.37 -22.86
CA GLY A 255 18.69 -15.87 -22.73
C GLY A 255 19.77 -14.92 -23.25
N ILE A 256 20.31 -14.09 -22.34
CA ILE A 256 21.62 -14.33 -21.69
C ILE A 256 21.49 -13.89 -20.23
#